data_AF-A0A3M9MR67-F1
#
_entry.id   AF-A0A3M9MR67-F1
#
_cell.length_a   1.000
_cell.length_b   1.000
_cell.length_c   1.000
_cell.angle_alpha   90.00
_cell.angle_beta   90.00
_cell.angle_gamma   90.00
#
_symmetry.space_group_name_H-M   'P 1'
#
loop_
_entity.id
_entity.type
_entity.pdbx_description
1 polymer ?
#
loop_
_entity_poly.entity_id
_entity_poly.type
_entity_poly.pdbx_seq_one_letter_code
_entity_poly.pdbx_strand_id
1 'polypeptide(L)'
;MEAPLQMNRKVFISYSWTTPAHEQWVLALAERLMADGIEVVIDKWDLKEGHDLYDFMESMVKSEGIHKVLIILDKKYSEKADARSGGVGTETQIISPKIYKDTSQEKFIPIVVERDNLGNAFLPTFLEGRVYIDMSNNDQFEKNYESLIRNIYDRPLYSKPKVGAAPKYLFEETPMNFKTSFLLRSFDSHYDRHPNRLNSMIREFLDEFYINLKAFGITFETHDHIGVGKAICDSVNQYTPLRDDYITFVDKLTKLGVEFDFDVMVRFFENLTLLTAPGDGRGSWTNHEFDNFRLFIRELFLYTVAVAMKNECYWLVENALHSGYFTKDSRNYRNDAKSFDAFNYHVDVIDKYYKDTFSQNFFSPMADLMIKRLPETVSKSQLVQADLLCHYVAELKDVYWFPMTYIYDSSGKSEIFYKLVSKRHFEKVKGVFGFDTVEEFKAKLIKMKAEESSSNRIRYSGSFDSVSPLYSVVEIESLATVR
;
A
#
# COMPACT_ATOMS: atom_id res chain seq x y z
N MET A 1 18.70 2.14 23.90
CA MET A 1 18.81 1.06 22.90
C MET A 1 19.67 -0.02 23.56
N GLU A 2 19.03 -0.95 24.26
CA GLU A 2 19.75 -2.05 24.92
C GLU A 2 20.42 -2.92 23.86
N ALA A 3 21.70 -3.25 24.06
CA ALA A 3 22.40 -4.19 23.21
C ALA A 3 21.67 -5.54 23.26
N PRO A 4 21.37 -6.17 22.11
CA PRO A 4 20.74 -7.48 22.12
C PRO A 4 21.65 -8.46 22.86
N LEU A 5 21.03 -9.28 23.71
CA LEU A 5 21.64 -10.42 24.42
C LEU A 5 22.74 -11.06 23.58
N GLN A 6 23.95 -11.10 24.13
CA GLN A 6 25.12 -11.71 23.53
C GLN A 6 24.85 -13.22 23.41
N MET A 7 24.23 -13.63 22.30
CA MET A 7 24.12 -15.04 21.90
C MET A 7 25.54 -15.60 21.88
N ASN A 8 25.80 -16.62 22.69
CA ASN A 8 27.13 -17.17 22.86
C ASN A 8 27.51 -17.94 21.59
N ARG A 9 28.32 -17.35 20.71
CA ARG A 9 28.68 -17.89 19.37
C ARG A 9 29.93 -18.75 19.47
N LYS A 10 29.90 -19.73 20.35
CA LYS A 10 31.03 -20.62 20.60
C LYS A 10 30.98 -21.83 19.67
N VAL A 11 32.07 -22.14 19.00
CA VAL A 11 32.15 -23.18 17.97
C VAL A 11 33.27 -24.16 18.32
N PHE A 12 32.97 -25.45 18.26
CA PHE A 12 33.99 -26.49 18.43
C PHE A 12 34.46 -27.03 17.07
N ILE A 13 35.76 -27.17 16.87
CA ILE A 13 36.32 -27.75 15.63
C ILE A 13 36.80 -29.17 15.88
N SER A 14 36.15 -30.14 15.23
CA SER A 14 36.57 -31.53 15.20
C SER A 14 37.27 -31.84 13.88
N TYR A 15 38.53 -32.26 13.95
CA TYR A 15 39.38 -32.59 12.82
C TYR A 15 40.29 -33.76 13.18
N SER A 16 41.00 -34.32 12.21
CA SER A 16 41.95 -35.40 12.46
C SER A 16 43.39 -34.93 12.29
N TRP A 17 44.32 -35.42 13.12
CA TRP A 17 45.74 -35.09 13.02
C TRP A 17 46.38 -35.86 11.85
N THR A 18 46.21 -35.33 10.64
CA THR A 18 46.57 -36.02 9.40
C THR A 18 47.97 -35.70 8.93
N THR A 19 48.28 -34.41 8.81
CA THR A 19 49.59 -33.87 8.40
C THR A 19 49.80 -32.50 9.04
N PRO A 20 51.06 -32.05 9.21
CA PRO A 20 51.34 -30.70 9.72
C PRO A 20 50.68 -29.59 8.89
N ALA A 21 50.58 -29.76 7.57
CA ALA A 21 49.92 -28.80 6.68
C ALA A 21 48.40 -28.73 6.92
N HIS A 22 47.76 -29.87 7.16
CA HIS A 22 46.33 -29.91 7.51
C HIS A 22 46.08 -29.27 8.89
N GLU A 23 46.91 -29.58 9.88
CA GLU A 23 46.81 -28.96 11.22
C GLU A 23 46.96 -27.43 11.14
N GLN A 24 47.92 -26.95 10.35
CA GLN A 24 48.11 -25.52 10.12
C GLN A 24 46.91 -24.88 9.41
N TRP A 25 46.31 -25.56 8.43
CA TRP A 25 45.11 -25.09 7.74
C TRP A 25 43.92 -24.95 8.71
N VAL A 26 43.73 -25.93 9.60
CA VAL A 26 42.66 -25.90 10.60
C VAL A 26 42.88 -24.77 11.61
N LEU A 27 44.13 -24.56 12.05
CA LEU A 27 44.49 -23.44 12.92
C LEU A 27 44.23 -22.09 12.25
N ALA A 28 44.60 -21.93 10.97
CA ALA A 28 44.33 -20.70 10.23
C ALA A 28 42.81 -20.41 10.12
N LEU A 29 42.00 -21.46 9.90
CA LEU A 29 40.53 -21.33 9.93
C LEU A 29 40.03 -20.89 11.31
N ALA A 30 40.55 -21.49 12.38
CA ALA A 30 40.20 -21.16 13.76
C ALA A 30 40.55 -19.69 14.10
N GLU A 31 41.75 -19.24 13.76
CA GLU A 31 42.20 -17.85 13.95
C GLU A 31 41.32 -16.86 13.19
N ARG A 32 40.95 -17.20 11.95
CA ARG A 32 40.07 -16.35 11.14
C ARG A 32 38.67 -16.24 11.74
N LEU A 33 38.08 -17.35 12.20
CA LEU A 33 36.78 -17.34 12.90
C LEU A 33 36.84 -16.51 14.19
N MET A 34 37.94 -16.60 14.94
CA MET A 34 38.17 -15.75 16.13
C MET A 34 38.21 -14.27 15.76
N ALA A 35 38.89 -13.91 14.67
CA ALA A 35 38.94 -12.53 14.17
C ALA A 35 37.55 -12.00 13.75
N ASP A 36 36.67 -12.88 13.26
CA ASP A 36 35.29 -12.56 12.90
C ASP A 36 34.32 -12.59 14.10
N GLY A 37 34.82 -12.74 15.33
CA GLY A 37 34.02 -12.62 16.56
C GLY A 37 33.26 -13.90 16.96
N ILE A 38 33.73 -15.06 16.49
CA ILE A 38 33.25 -16.39 16.85
C ILE A 38 34.25 -17.01 17.84
N GLU A 39 33.80 -17.38 19.04
CA GLU A 39 34.69 -18.02 20.03
C GLU A 39 34.95 -19.47 19.61
N VAL A 40 36.19 -19.81 19.27
CA VAL A 40 36.54 -21.16 18.81
C VAL A 40 37.14 -21.98 19.95
N VAL A 41 36.65 -23.21 20.10
CA VAL A 41 37.24 -24.26 20.94
C VAL A 41 37.93 -25.27 20.03
N ILE A 42 39.21 -25.51 20.31
CA ILE A 42 40.02 -26.48 19.57
C ILE A 42 41.01 -27.15 20.52
N ASP A 43 41.31 -28.42 20.27
CA ASP A 43 42.22 -29.21 21.12
C ASP A 43 43.58 -28.53 21.34
N LYS A 44 44.16 -27.88 20.33
CA LYS A 44 45.44 -27.17 20.41
C LYS A 44 45.46 -25.99 21.39
N TRP A 45 44.30 -25.40 21.70
CA TRP A 45 44.19 -24.24 22.60
C TRP A 45 43.62 -24.61 23.96
N ASP A 46 42.69 -25.57 24.00
CA ASP A 46 41.85 -25.83 25.17
C ASP A 46 42.15 -27.14 25.91
N LEU A 47 42.92 -28.05 25.29
CA LEU A 47 43.31 -29.31 25.94
C LEU A 47 44.55 -29.13 26.82
N LYS A 48 44.47 -29.59 28.08
CA LYS A 48 45.58 -29.60 29.02
C LYS A 48 46.18 -31.01 29.15
N GLU A 49 47.47 -31.08 29.48
CA GLU A 49 48.18 -32.35 29.72
C GLU A 49 47.45 -33.19 30.81
N GLY A 50 47.18 -34.46 30.51
CA GLY A 50 46.49 -35.39 31.42
C GLY A 50 44.97 -35.52 31.22
N HIS A 51 44.36 -34.74 30.32
CA HIS A 51 42.94 -34.91 29.96
C HIS A 51 42.73 -36.04 28.95
N ASP A 52 41.63 -36.80 29.13
CA ASP A 52 41.15 -37.74 28.12
C ASP A 52 40.53 -36.96 26.94
N LEU A 53 41.08 -37.17 25.75
CA LEU A 53 40.66 -36.47 24.54
C LEU A 53 39.25 -36.88 24.10
N TYR A 54 38.86 -38.13 24.35
CA TYR A 54 37.54 -38.65 24.03
C TYR A 54 36.48 -38.01 24.93
N ASP A 55 36.73 -37.94 26.23
CA ASP A 55 35.84 -37.26 27.18
C ASP A 55 35.75 -35.76 26.87
N PHE A 56 36.86 -35.13 26.49
CA PHE A 56 36.88 -33.73 26.05
C PHE A 56 35.98 -33.51 24.83
N MET A 57 36.13 -34.31 23.77
CA MET A 57 35.28 -34.21 22.58
C MET A 57 33.80 -34.45 22.89
N GLU A 58 33.48 -35.50 23.65
CA GLU A 58 32.11 -35.84 24.00
C GLU A 58 31.47 -34.71 24.84
N SER A 59 32.22 -34.12 25.77
CA SER A 59 31.76 -32.97 26.56
C SER A 59 31.51 -31.73 25.71
N MET A 60 32.37 -31.44 24.71
CA MET A 60 32.19 -30.27 23.83
C MET A 60 30.99 -30.42 22.90
N VAL A 61 30.78 -31.62 22.34
CA VAL A 61 29.62 -31.86 21.48
C VAL A 61 28.31 -31.81 22.26
N LYS A 62 28.29 -32.31 23.51
CA LYS A 62 27.10 -32.28 24.38
C LYS A 62 26.87 -30.93 25.08
N SER A 63 27.88 -30.08 25.18
CA SER A 63 27.79 -28.80 25.87
C SER A 63 26.76 -27.87 25.21
N GLU A 64 25.82 -27.36 26.01
CA GLU A 64 24.86 -26.30 25.60
C GLU A 64 25.56 -24.97 25.30
N GLY A 65 26.78 -24.78 25.82
CA GLY A 65 27.60 -23.60 25.55
C GLY A 65 28.23 -23.59 24.15
N ILE A 66 28.28 -24.73 23.46
CA ILE A 66 28.77 -24.83 22.08
C ILE A 66 27.57 -24.69 21.13
N HIS A 67 27.57 -23.63 20.33
CA HIS A 67 26.53 -23.34 19.35
C HIS A 67 26.63 -24.26 18.12
N LYS A 68 27.80 -24.35 17.49
CA LYS A 68 28.03 -25.20 16.30
C LYS A 68 29.28 -26.06 16.47
N VAL A 69 29.31 -27.20 15.78
CA VAL A 69 30.45 -28.12 15.72
C VAL A 69 30.88 -28.24 14.25
N LEU A 70 32.06 -27.74 13.92
CA LEU A 70 32.63 -27.89 12.58
C LEU A 70 33.31 -29.25 12.49
N ILE A 71 32.97 -30.03 11.46
CA ILE A 71 33.60 -31.33 11.20
C ILE A 71 34.49 -31.16 9.98
N ILE A 72 35.81 -31.15 10.18
CA ILE A 72 36.76 -31.00 9.08
C ILE A 72 37.02 -32.37 8.47
N LEU A 73 36.54 -32.54 7.24
CA LEU A 73 36.51 -33.79 6.51
C LEU A 73 37.65 -33.85 5.50
N ASP A 74 38.63 -34.67 5.84
CA ASP A 74 39.67 -35.17 4.95
C ASP A 74 39.52 -36.70 4.79
N LYS A 75 40.38 -37.31 3.98
CA LYS A 75 40.37 -38.74 3.75
C LYS A 75 40.52 -39.55 5.05
N LYS A 76 41.48 -39.19 5.90
CA LYS A 76 41.78 -39.93 7.13
C LYS A 76 40.68 -39.80 8.18
N TYR A 77 40.03 -38.65 8.30
CA TYR A 77 38.89 -38.45 9.20
C TYR A 77 37.77 -39.41 8.82
N SER A 78 37.46 -39.50 7.52
CA SER A 78 36.39 -40.34 7.00
C SER A 78 36.67 -41.84 7.22
N GLU A 79 37.88 -42.30 6.87
CA GLU A 79 38.31 -43.68 7.08
C GLU A 79 38.25 -44.11 8.56
N LYS A 80 38.74 -43.26 9.47
CA LYS A 80 38.69 -43.56 10.91
C LYS A 80 37.25 -43.59 11.43
N ALA A 81 36.39 -42.71 10.94
CA ALA A 81 35.00 -42.61 11.39
C ALA A 81 34.18 -43.85 10.99
N ASP A 82 34.41 -44.36 9.79
CA ASP A 82 33.75 -45.58 9.29
C ASP A 82 34.31 -46.85 9.95
N ALA A 83 35.62 -46.92 10.21
CA ALA A 83 36.23 -48.04 10.93
C ALA A 83 35.64 -48.22 12.35
N ARG A 84 35.23 -47.12 12.99
CA ARG A 84 34.58 -47.13 14.31
C ARG A 84 33.14 -47.66 14.25
N SER A 85 32.43 -47.46 13.13
CA SER A 85 31.09 -48.01 12.91
C SER A 85 31.09 -49.55 12.86
N GLY A 86 32.21 -50.16 12.50
CA GLY A 86 32.41 -51.61 12.42
C GLY A 86 32.78 -52.31 13.74
N GLY A 87 32.92 -51.57 14.86
CA GLY A 87 33.12 -52.16 16.19
C GLY A 87 34.55 -52.61 16.55
N VAL A 88 35.59 -52.23 15.78
CA VAL A 88 36.99 -52.68 15.97
C VAL A 88 37.99 -51.50 16.10
N GLY A 89 37.53 -50.32 16.54
CA GLY A 89 38.38 -49.13 16.65
C GLY A 89 38.81 -48.78 18.08
N THR A 90 40.10 -48.53 18.29
CA THR A 90 40.65 -47.88 19.49
C THR A 90 40.37 -46.37 19.47
N GLU A 91 40.32 -45.74 20.64
CA GLU A 91 39.99 -44.31 20.87
C GLU A 91 40.69 -43.38 19.88
N THR A 92 39.91 -42.81 18.96
CA THR A 92 40.38 -41.91 17.91
C THR A 92 39.68 -40.56 18.02
N GLN A 93 40.42 -39.51 17.69
CA GLN A 93 40.12 -38.08 17.84
C GLN A 93 39.03 -37.57 16.87
N ILE A 94 37.91 -38.27 16.74
CA ILE A 94 36.84 -37.97 15.77
C ILE A 94 35.44 -38.24 16.33
N ILE A 95 34.44 -37.55 15.77
CA ILE A 95 33.04 -37.72 16.15
C ILE A 95 32.53 -39.11 15.74
N SER A 96 31.88 -39.81 16.67
CA SER A 96 31.28 -41.11 16.40
C SER A 96 29.83 -40.99 15.88
N PRO A 97 29.34 -41.96 15.10
CA PRO A 97 27.94 -41.98 14.64
C PRO A 97 26.93 -41.95 15.79
N LYS A 98 27.27 -42.52 16.96
CA LYS A 98 26.41 -42.52 18.14
C LYS A 98 26.25 -41.10 18.69
N ILE A 99 27.36 -40.39 18.90
CA ILE A 99 27.36 -38.99 19.37
C ILE A 99 26.61 -38.08 18.38
N TYR A 100 26.78 -38.30 17.07
CA TYR A 100 26.06 -37.57 16.04
C TYR A 100 24.54 -37.79 16.11
N LYS A 101 24.08 -39.03 16.34
CA LYS A 101 22.64 -39.35 16.47
C LYS A 101 22.01 -38.82 17.76
N ASP A 102 22.78 -38.75 18.85
CA ASP A 102 22.32 -38.33 20.17
C ASP A 102 22.25 -36.79 20.31
N THR A 103 22.67 -36.03 19.30
CA THR A 103 22.72 -34.55 19.32
C THR A 103 21.94 -33.96 18.14
N SER A 104 21.43 -32.72 18.27
CA SER A 104 20.73 -32.04 17.17
C SER A 104 21.62 -31.95 15.91
N GLN A 105 21.11 -32.43 14.77
CA GLN A 105 21.85 -32.47 13.50
C GLN A 105 22.22 -31.07 13.00
N GLU A 106 21.41 -30.05 13.32
CA GLU A 106 21.65 -28.64 12.96
C GLU A 106 22.86 -28.03 13.67
N LYS A 107 23.39 -28.71 14.70
CA LYS A 107 24.61 -28.32 15.41
C LYS A 107 25.86 -28.61 14.60
N PHE A 108 25.84 -29.62 13.72
CA PHE A 108 27.02 -30.06 12.98
C PHE A 108 27.12 -29.40 11.60
N ILE A 109 28.28 -28.84 11.28
CA ILE A 109 28.58 -28.24 9.98
C ILE A 109 29.74 -29.03 9.35
N PRO A 110 29.45 -29.92 8.38
CA PRO A 110 30.50 -30.63 7.66
C PRO A 110 31.28 -29.68 6.74
N ILE A 111 32.61 -29.70 6.83
CA ILE A 111 33.53 -28.89 6.02
C ILE A 111 34.47 -29.84 5.26
N VAL A 112 34.34 -29.90 3.95
CA VAL A 112 35.19 -30.74 3.10
C VAL A 112 36.45 -29.98 2.74
N VAL A 113 37.62 -30.56 3.01
CA VAL A 113 38.92 -29.95 2.68
C VAL A 113 39.74 -30.77 1.67
N GLU A 114 39.29 -32.00 1.39
CA GLU A 114 39.95 -32.93 0.50
C GLU A 114 38.91 -33.67 -0.36
N ARG A 115 39.23 -33.93 -1.62
CA ARG A 115 38.42 -34.71 -2.57
C ARG A 115 39.25 -35.80 -3.24
N ASP A 116 38.60 -36.85 -3.69
CA ASP A 116 39.24 -37.92 -4.45
C ASP A 116 39.55 -37.50 -5.90
N ASN A 117 40.26 -38.37 -6.64
CA ASN A 117 40.65 -38.13 -8.03
C ASN A 117 39.46 -38.03 -9.00
N LEU A 118 38.26 -38.45 -8.59
CA LEU A 118 37.02 -38.37 -9.37
C LEU A 118 36.18 -37.14 -8.98
N GLY A 119 36.67 -36.33 -8.04
CA GLY A 119 36.01 -35.12 -7.54
C GLY A 119 34.98 -35.39 -6.44
N ASN A 120 34.90 -36.58 -5.86
CA ASN A 120 34.00 -36.87 -4.74
C ASN A 120 34.58 -36.39 -3.41
N ALA A 121 33.72 -35.90 -2.52
CA ALA A 121 34.12 -35.52 -1.17
C ALA A 121 34.33 -36.76 -0.30
N PHE A 122 35.35 -36.74 0.56
CA PHE A 122 35.49 -37.73 1.62
C PHE A 122 34.47 -37.44 2.72
N LEU A 123 33.42 -38.26 2.80
CA LEU A 123 32.38 -38.15 3.82
C LEU A 123 32.26 -39.50 4.55
N PRO A 124 32.23 -39.53 5.90
CA PRO A 124 31.84 -40.71 6.65
C PRO A 124 30.41 -41.13 6.30
N THR A 125 30.10 -42.42 6.44
CA THR A 125 28.79 -43.01 6.13
C THR A 125 27.63 -42.29 6.82
N PHE A 126 27.83 -41.79 8.05
CA PHE A 126 26.77 -41.10 8.80
C PHE A 126 26.46 -39.67 8.32
N LEU A 127 27.32 -39.09 7.46
CA LEU A 127 27.11 -37.79 6.81
C LEU A 127 26.67 -37.92 5.34
N GLU A 128 26.47 -39.14 4.85
CA GLU A 128 26.01 -39.38 3.48
C GLU A 128 24.64 -38.73 3.24
N GLY A 129 24.52 -37.96 2.16
CA GLY A 129 23.32 -37.19 1.82
C GLY A 129 23.09 -35.91 2.65
N ARG A 130 24.03 -35.51 3.52
CA ARG A 130 23.97 -34.22 4.23
C ARG A 130 24.62 -33.10 3.42
N VAL A 131 24.10 -31.88 3.60
CA VAL A 131 24.69 -30.68 3.00
C VAL A 131 25.99 -30.34 3.73
N TYR A 132 27.04 -30.05 2.98
CA TYR A 132 28.37 -29.69 3.48
C TYR A 132 28.87 -28.39 2.84
N ILE A 133 29.85 -27.76 3.46
CA ILE A 133 30.57 -26.61 2.90
C ILE A 133 31.89 -27.14 2.32
N ASP A 134 32.14 -26.85 1.05
CA ASP A 134 33.37 -27.28 0.37
C ASP A 134 34.45 -26.20 0.45
N MET A 135 35.54 -26.46 1.16
CA MET A 135 36.70 -25.58 1.23
C MET A 135 37.96 -26.20 0.60
N SER A 136 37.82 -27.28 -0.18
CA SER A 136 38.93 -27.95 -0.86
C SER A 136 39.48 -27.16 -2.07
N ASN A 137 38.68 -26.24 -2.64
CA ASN A 137 39.06 -25.43 -3.79
C ASN A 137 39.30 -23.97 -3.39
N ASN A 138 40.52 -23.48 -3.61
CA ASN A 138 40.92 -22.10 -3.32
C ASN A 138 40.07 -21.04 -4.04
N ASP A 139 39.61 -21.30 -5.27
CA ASP A 139 38.83 -20.33 -6.04
C ASP A 139 37.45 -20.07 -5.42
N GLN A 140 36.91 -21.02 -4.67
CA GLN A 140 35.61 -20.92 -4.01
C GLN A 140 35.71 -20.70 -2.50
N PHE A 141 36.93 -20.68 -1.95
CA PHE A 141 37.17 -20.64 -0.52
C PHE A 141 36.47 -19.46 0.16
N GLU A 142 36.64 -18.24 -0.36
CA GLU A 142 36.06 -17.03 0.23
C GLU A 142 34.53 -17.04 0.26
N LYS A 143 33.90 -17.50 -0.83
CA LYS A 143 32.44 -17.64 -0.93
C LYS A 143 31.90 -18.67 0.06
N ASN A 144 32.61 -19.78 0.21
CA ASN A 144 32.21 -20.87 1.10
C ASN A 144 32.51 -20.53 2.57
N TYR A 145 33.53 -19.71 2.83
CA TYR A 145 33.80 -19.11 4.13
C TYR A 145 32.69 -18.13 4.54
N GLU A 146 32.23 -17.25 3.64
CA GLU A 146 31.08 -16.39 3.92
C GLU A 146 29.82 -17.21 4.27
N SER A 147 29.60 -18.32 3.56
CA SER A 147 28.50 -19.24 3.83
C SER A 147 28.61 -19.90 5.21
N LEU A 148 29.82 -20.26 5.66
CA LEU A 148 30.10 -20.79 6.99
C LEU A 148 29.78 -19.75 8.08
N ILE A 149 30.30 -18.53 7.93
CA ILE A 149 30.03 -17.41 8.85
C ILE A 149 28.52 -17.19 8.98
N ARG A 150 27.82 -17.04 7.85
CA ARG A 150 26.36 -16.86 7.81
C ARG A 150 25.60 -17.97 8.55
N ASN A 151 26.06 -19.22 8.44
CA ASN A 151 25.48 -20.35 9.17
C ASN A 151 25.70 -20.23 10.67
N ILE A 152 26.93 -19.92 11.12
CA ILE A 152 27.25 -19.75 12.55
C ILE A 152 26.48 -18.57 13.17
N TYR A 153 26.16 -17.55 12.38
CA TYR A 153 25.35 -16.40 12.80
C TYR A 153 23.83 -16.58 12.64
N ASP A 154 23.36 -17.73 12.15
CA ASP A 154 21.95 -17.99 11.80
C ASP A 154 21.35 -16.90 10.87
N ARG A 155 22.15 -16.46 9.89
CA ARG A 155 21.80 -15.47 8.86
C ARG A 155 21.81 -16.10 7.46
N PRO A 156 20.80 -16.93 7.12
CA PRO A 156 20.76 -17.61 5.82
C PRO A 156 20.73 -16.60 4.67
N LEU A 157 21.33 -16.97 3.53
CA LEU A 157 21.39 -16.13 2.33
C LEU A 157 19.98 -15.71 1.85
N TYR A 158 18.99 -16.58 2.05
CA TYR A 158 17.59 -16.33 1.77
C TYR A 158 16.77 -16.43 3.06
N SER A 159 16.24 -15.29 3.53
CA SER A 159 15.32 -15.27 4.66
C SER A 159 13.89 -15.47 4.19
N LYS A 160 13.14 -16.37 4.83
CA LYS A 160 11.71 -16.54 4.57
C LYS A 160 10.98 -15.22 4.89
N PRO A 161 10.23 -14.63 3.94
CA PRO A 161 9.48 -13.41 4.22
C PRO A 161 8.41 -13.68 5.27
N LYS A 162 7.99 -12.63 5.99
CA LYS A 162 6.84 -12.72 6.90
C LYS A 162 5.60 -13.11 6.08
N VAL A 163 4.81 -14.03 6.62
CA VAL A 163 3.51 -14.39 6.04
C VAL A 163 2.61 -13.16 6.14
N GLY A 164 2.06 -12.71 5.01
CA GLY A 164 1.13 -11.60 4.96
C GLY A 164 -0.26 -11.97 5.48
N ALA A 165 -1.12 -10.97 5.69
CA ALA A 165 -2.52 -11.22 6.00
C ALA A 165 -3.23 -11.87 4.80
N ALA A 166 -4.16 -12.79 5.07
CA ALA A 166 -5.01 -13.35 4.04
C ALA A 166 -5.85 -12.22 3.40
N PRO A 167 -6.02 -12.18 2.07
CA PRO A 167 -6.79 -11.12 1.44
C PRO A 167 -8.23 -11.06 1.95
N LYS A 168 -8.67 -9.88 2.41
CA LYS A 168 -9.99 -9.68 3.05
C LYS A 168 -11.17 -10.18 2.20
N TYR A 169 -11.09 -10.03 0.88
CA TYR A 169 -12.12 -10.44 -0.09
C TYR A 169 -12.49 -11.93 -0.04
N LEU A 170 -11.63 -12.80 0.51
CA LEU A 170 -11.91 -14.23 0.64
C LEU A 170 -12.92 -14.55 1.75
N PHE A 171 -13.21 -13.60 2.63
CA PHE A 171 -14.00 -13.79 3.86
C PHE A 171 -15.22 -12.86 3.95
N GLU A 172 -15.53 -12.09 2.91
CA GLU A 172 -16.73 -11.26 2.84
C GLU A 172 -17.92 -12.14 2.41
N GLU A 173 -19.03 -12.13 3.16
CA GLU A 173 -20.21 -13.00 2.92
C GLU A 173 -21.01 -12.59 1.66
N THR A 174 -20.71 -11.43 1.08
CA THR A 174 -21.29 -10.95 -0.19
C THR A 174 -20.29 -10.05 -0.93
N PRO A 175 -19.22 -10.60 -1.52
CA PRO A 175 -18.43 -9.82 -2.44
C PRO A 175 -19.21 -9.83 -3.75
N MET A 176 -19.94 -8.74 -4.01
CA MET A 176 -20.32 -8.39 -5.38
C MET A 176 -18.98 -8.18 -6.11
N ASN A 177 -18.42 -9.27 -6.65
CA ASN A 177 -17.09 -9.30 -7.26
C ASN A 177 -17.17 -8.61 -8.62
N PHE A 178 -17.04 -7.28 -8.61
CA PHE A 178 -17.02 -6.52 -9.84
C PHE A 178 -15.74 -6.81 -10.63
N LYS A 179 -15.85 -6.83 -11.96
CA LYS A 179 -14.67 -6.89 -12.84
C LYS A 179 -13.70 -5.74 -12.59
N THR A 180 -14.18 -4.58 -12.13
CA THR A 180 -13.36 -3.44 -11.70
C THR A 180 -12.32 -3.84 -10.66
N SER A 181 -12.68 -4.69 -9.69
CA SER A 181 -11.75 -5.16 -8.66
C SER A 181 -10.61 -6.00 -9.25
N PHE A 182 -10.88 -6.80 -10.30
CA PHE A 182 -9.86 -7.58 -11.00
C PHE A 182 -8.92 -6.71 -11.84
N LEU A 183 -9.48 -5.70 -12.52
CA LEU A 183 -8.68 -4.71 -13.27
C LEU A 183 -7.73 -3.96 -12.32
N LEU A 184 -8.18 -3.61 -11.11
CA LEU A 184 -7.35 -2.90 -10.13
C LEU A 184 -6.18 -3.71 -9.58
N ARG A 185 -6.40 -5.02 -9.34
CA ARG A 185 -5.35 -5.92 -8.84
C ARG A 185 -4.19 -6.05 -9.81
N SER A 186 -4.48 -5.98 -11.11
CA SER A 186 -3.50 -6.14 -12.18
C SER A 186 -2.98 -4.80 -12.73
N PHE A 187 -3.61 -3.68 -12.35
CA PHE A 187 -3.29 -2.33 -12.85
C PHE A 187 -1.80 -2.00 -12.77
N ASP A 188 -1.18 -2.14 -11.59
CA ASP A 188 0.22 -1.73 -11.38
C ASP A 188 1.16 -2.58 -12.26
N SER A 189 0.98 -3.90 -12.25
CA SER A 189 1.78 -4.80 -13.09
C SER A 189 1.57 -4.59 -14.59
N HIS A 190 0.37 -4.18 -15.02
CA HIS A 190 0.11 -3.88 -16.43
C HIS A 190 0.73 -2.56 -16.84
N TYR A 191 0.65 -1.53 -15.99
CA TYR A 191 1.28 -0.23 -16.22
C TYR A 191 2.80 -0.37 -16.30
N ASP A 192 3.42 -1.09 -15.36
CA ASP A 192 4.87 -1.30 -15.33
C ASP A 192 5.40 -1.99 -16.60
N ARG A 193 4.61 -2.90 -17.18
CA ARG A 193 4.97 -3.62 -18.42
C ARG A 193 4.64 -2.84 -19.69
N HIS A 194 3.57 -2.05 -19.67
CA HIS A 194 3.00 -1.39 -20.85
C HIS A 194 2.50 0.03 -20.53
N PRO A 195 3.39 0.97 -20.15
CA PRO A 195 2.98 2.32 -19.74
C PRO A 195 2.30 3.10 -20.86
N ASN A 196 2.64 2.82 -22.13
CA ASN A 196 2.00 3.40 -23.31
C ASN A 196 0.51 3.01 -23.46
N ARG A 197 0.02 2.03 -22.70
CA ARG A 197 -1.39 1.61 -22.71
C ARG A 197 -2.23 2.28 -21.62
N LEU A 198 -1.69 3.24 -20.87
CA LEU A 198 -2.40 3.90 -19.75
C LEU A 198 -3.81 4.37 -20.14
N ASN A 199 -3.96 5.13 -21.23
CA ASN A 199 -5.27 5.60 -21.70
C ASN A 199 -6.26 4.45 -22.00
N SER A 200 -5.76 3.33 -22.54
CA SER A 200 -6.59 2.14 -22.78
C SER A 200 -7.02 1.48 -21.48
N MET A 201 -6.13 1.41 -20.48
CA MET A 201 -6.43 0.84 -19.18
C MET A 201 -7.45 1.69 -18.41
N ILE A 202 -7.33 3.02 -18.52
CA ILE A 202 -8.31 3.96 -17.94
C ILE A 202 -9.68 3.75 -18.58
N ARG A 203 -9.76 3.72 -19.92
CA ARG A 203 -11.02 3.48 -20.64
C ARG A 203 -11.65 2.15 -20.24
N GLU A 204 -10.88 1.07 -20.22
CA GLU A 204 -11.35 -0.27 -19.85
C GLU A 204 -11.94 -0.30 -18.42
N PHE A 205 -11.27 0.34 -17.45
CA PHE A 205 -11.80 0.45 -16.09
C PHE A 205 -13.10 1.25 -16.03
N LEU A 206 -13.15 2.43 -16.66
CA LEU A 206 -14.32 3.32 -16.61
C LEU A 206 -15.53 2.74 -17.36
N ASP A 207 -15.31 2.04 -18.47
CA ASP A 207 -16.36 1.35 -19.22
C ASP A 207 -16.98 0.23 -18.39
N GLU A 208 -16.14 -0.60 -17.76
CA GLU A 208 -16.59 -1.67 -16.86
C GLU A 208 -17.27 -1.10 -15.62
N PHE A 209 -16.76 0.00 -15.06
CA PHE A 209 -17.39 0.71 -13.96
C PHE A 209 -18.80 1.19 -14.34
N TYR A 210 -18.96 1.82 -15.50
CA TYR A 210 -20.26 2.29 -16.00
C TYR A 210 -21.26 1.14 -16.20
N ILE A 211 -20.80 -0.01 -16.71
CA ILE A 211 -21.62 -1.21 -16.85
C ILE A 211 -22.13 -1.69 -15.48
N ASN A 212 -21.26 -1.80 -14.49
CA ASN A 212 -21.64 -2.23 -13.15
C ASN A 212 -22.53 -1.21 -12.44
N LEU A 213 -22.28 0.09 -12.63
CA LEU A 213 -23.09 1.15 -12.04
C LEU A 213 -24.54 1.09 -12.53
N LYS A 214 -24.78 0.81 -13.81
CA LYS A 214 -26.14 0.66 -14.39
C LYS A 214 -27.01 -0.36 -13.67
N ALA A 215 -26.41 -1.40 -13.09
CA ALA A 215 -27.15 -2.46 -12.38
C ALA A 215 -27.82 -1.98 -11.09
N PHE A 216 -27.47 -0.79 -10.59
CA PHE A 216 -28.05 -0.20 -9.38
C PHE A 216 -29.38 0.54 -9.63
N GLY A 217 -29.99 0.41 -10.81
CA GLY A 217 -31.34 0.94 -11.07
C GLY A 217 -32.36 0.38 -10.07
N ILE A 218 -33.25 1.24 -9.56
CA ILE A 218 -34.22 0.85 -8.52
C ILE A 218 -35.60 0.69 -9.15
N THR A 219 -36.26 -0.42 -8.85
CA THR A 219 -37.72 -0.58 -9.04
C THR A 219 -38.39 -0.32 -7.69
N PHE A 220 -39.16 0.76 -7.59
CA PHE A 220 -39.83 1.14 -6.34
C PHE A 220 -41.12 0.34 -6.14
N GLU A 221 -41.27 -0.27 -4.97
CA GLU A 221 -42.48 -1.00 -4.56
C GLU A 221 -43.55 -0.06 -3.97
N THR A 222 -43.16 1.13 -3.51
CA THR A 222 -44.03 2.13 -2.90
C THR A 222 -43.76 3.52 -3.47
N HIS A 223 -44.71 4.45 -3.26
CA HIS A 223 -44.60 5.84 -3.71
C HIS A 223 -44.49 6.84 -2.54
N ASP A 224 -44.55 6.35 -1.29
CA ASP A 224 -44.34 7.19 -0.12
C ASP A 224 -42.86 7.51 0.06
N HIS A 225 -42.54 8.68 0.62
CA HIS A 225 -41.15 9.12 0.74
C HIS A 225 -40.31 8.29 1.71
N ILE A 226 -40.93 7.53 2.63
CA ILE A 226 -40.20 6.66 3.56
C ILE A 226 -39.69 5.43 2.81
N GLY A 227 -40.56 4.74 2.08
CA GLY A 227 -40.18 3.58 1.27
C GLY A 227 -39.19 3.94 0.15
N VAL A 228 -39.45 5.04 -0.57
CA VAL A 228 -38.56 5.56 -1.62
C VAL A 228 -37.18 5.93 -1.04
N GLY A 229 -37.15 6.70 0.05
CA GLY A 229 -35.90 7.12 0.67
C GLY A 229 -35.09 5.95 1.22
N LYS A 230 -35.75 4.96 1.84
CA LYS A 230 -35.11 3.73 2.28
C LYS A 230 -34.48 2.97 1.11
N ALA A 231 -35.21 2.77 0.01
CA ALA A 231 -34.70 2.06 -1.16
C ALA A 231 -33.48 2.76 -1.77
N ILE A 232 -33.48 4.09 -1.83
CA ILE A 232 -32.33 4.88 -2.27
C ILE A 232 -31.15 4.70 -1.31
N CYS A 233 -31.34 4.84 0.00
CA CYS A 233 -30.28 4.61 0.98
C CYS A 233 -29.70 3.19 0.90
N ASP A 234 -30.54 2.17 0.72
CA ASP A 234 -30.11 0.78 0.57
C ASP A 234 -29.30 0.58 -0.72
N SER A 235 -29.76 1.11 -1.86
CA SER A 235 -29.00 1.12 -3.13
C SER A 235 -27.64 1.80 -2.96
N VAL A 236 -27.63 2.93 -2.24
CA VAL A 236 -26.42 3.70 -1.95
C VAL A 236 -25.45 2.92 -1.08
N ASN A 237 -25.94 2.21 -0.06
CA ASN A 237 -25.11 1.30 0.73
C ASN A 237 -24.55 0.13 -0.09
N GLN A 238 -25.35 -0.48 -0.96
CA GLN A 238 -24.93 -1.60 -1.81
C GLN A 238 -23.88 -1.19 -2.85
N TYR A 239 -23.90 0.07 -3.31
CA TYR A 239 -22.91 0.63 -4.24
C TYR A 239 -21.50 0.79 -3.63
N THR A 240 -21.37 0.74 -2.31
CA THR A 240 -20.10 0.98 -1.58
C THR A 240 -18.89 0.24 -2.15
N PRO A 241 -18.93 -1.07 -2.45
CA PRO A 241 -17.74 -1.76 -2.97
C PRO A 241 -17.32 -1.25 -4.35
N LEU A 242 -18.29 -0.94 -5.23
CA LEU A 242 -18.00 -0.38 -6.55
C LEU A 242 -17.38 1.02 -6.41
N ARG A 243 -17.95 1.87 -5.55
CA ARG A 243 -17.38 3.19 -5.22
C ARG A 243 -15.92 3.08 -4.75
N ASP A 244 -15.62 2.12 -3.89
CA ASP A 244 -14.28 1.95 -3.32
C ASP A 244 -13.27 1.48 -4.38
N ASP A 245 -13.70 0.68 -5.36
CA ASP A 245 -12.92 0.39 -6.56
C ASP A 245 -12.58 1.68 -7.32
N TYR A 246 -13.55 2.57 -7.55
CA TYR A 246 -13.30 3.86 -8.23
C TYR A 246 -12.32 4.75 -7.46
N ILE A 247 -12.47 4.84 -6.13
CA ILE A 247 -11.57 5.63 -5.28
C ILE A 247 -10.15 5.06 -5.37
N THR A 248 -10.02 3.73 -5.32
CA THR A 248 -8.73 3.05 -5.46
C THR A 248 -8.11 3.26 -6.85
N PHE A 249 -8.94 3.26 -7.90
CA PHE A 249 -8.52 3.57 -9.25
C PHE A 249 -7.94 4.98 -9.37
N VAL A 250 -8.67 6.00 -8.90
CA VAL A 250 -8.20 7.39 -8.93
C VAL A 250 -6.93 7.55 -8.08
N ASP A 251 -6.84 6.88 -6.93
CA ASP A 251 -5.65 6.91 -6.06
C ASP A 251 -4.42 6.33 -6.77
N LYS A 252 -4.58 5.20 -7.48
CA LYS A 252 -3.52 4.63 -8.31
C LYS A 252 -3.11 5.59 -9.43
N LEU A 253 -4.07 6.12 -10.19
CA LEU A 253 -3.79 7.05 -11.30
C LEU A 253 -3.03 8.30 -10.85
N THR A 254 -3.50 8.93 -9.79
CA THR A 254 -2.90 10.17 -9.28
C THR A 254 -1.51 9.97 -8.69
N LYS A 255 -1.18 8.75 -8.23
CA LYS A 255 0.16 8.39 -7.74
C LYS A 255 1.17 8.04 -8.83
N LEU A 256 0.74 7.82 -10.08
CA LEU A 256 1.68 7.54 -11.17
C LEU A 256 2.59 8.73 -11.49
N GLY A 257 2.15 9.96 -11.19
CA GLY A 257 2.90 11.18 -11.49
C GLY A 257 3.02 11.48 -12.99
N VAL A 258 2.12 10.93 -13.81
CA VAL A 258 2.07 11.14 -15.27
C VAL A 258 0.72 11.69 -15.69
N GLU A 259 0.73 12.57 -16.69
CA GLU A 259 -0.48 13.07 -17.33
C GLU A 259 -1.02 12.04 -18.34
N PHE A 260 -2.32 12.08 -18.58
CA PHE A 260 -3.02 11.18 -19.50
C PHE A 260 -4.09 11.94 -20.29
N ASP A 261 -4.74 11.28 -21.25
CA ASP A 261 -5.85 11.85 -22.03
C ASP A 261 -7.07 12.08 -21.12
N PHE A 262 -7.21 13.30 -20.58
CA PHE A 262 -8.29 13.64 -19.66
C PHE A 262 -9.68 13.53 -20.29
N ASP A 263 -9.80 13.58 -21.63
CA ASP A 263 -11.10 13.39 -22.31
C ASP A 263 -11.73 12.03 -22.01
N VAL A 264 -10.93 11.04 -21.59
CA VAL A 264 -11.44 9.76 -21.11
C VAL A 264 -12.30 9.94 -19.85
N MET A 265 -11.87 10.77 -18.91
CA MET A 265 -12.63 11.10 -17.70
C MET A 265 -13.82 12.00 -18.03
N VAL A 266 -13.65 12.98 -18.93
CA VAL A 266 -14.75 13.85 -19.39
C VAL A 266 -15.88 13.02 -19.98
N ARG A 267 -15.59 12.13 -20.94
CA ARG A 267 -16.59 11.23 -21.54
C ARG A 267 -17.26 10.34 -20.52
N PHE A 268 -16.52 9.84 -19.53
CA PHE A 268 -17.09 9.04 -18.44
C PHE A 268 -18.12 9.85 -17.64
N PHE A 269 -17.77 11.04 -17.16
CA PHE A 269 -18.70 11.89 -16.41
C PHE A 269 -19.90 12.35 -17.25
N GLU A 270 -19.71 12.68 -18.53
CA GLU A 270 -20.81 12.96 -19.46
C GLU A 270 -21.77 11.77 -19.58
N ASN A 271 -21.24 10.55 -19.74
CA ASN A 271 -22.04 9.34 -19.88
C ASN A 271 -22.78 8.96 -18.60
N LEU A 272 -22.23 9.25 -17.42
CA LEU A 272 -22.95 9.02 -16.16
C LEU A 272 -24.28 9.76 -16.10
N THR A 273 -24.38 10.94 -16.71
CA THR A 273 -25.62 11.74 -16.71
C THR A 273 -26.79 11.06 -17.44
N LEU A 274 -26.51 10.10 -18.34
CA LEU A 274 -27.53 9.23 -18.96
C LEU A 274 -28.32 8.41 -17.93
N LEU A 275 -27.71 8.11 -16.78
CA LEU A 275 -28.34 7.32 -15.72
C LEU A 275 -29.30 8.15 -14.86
N THR A 276 -29.39 9.46 -15.10
CA THR A 276 -30.25 10.37 -14.32
C THR A 276 -31.63 10.59 -14.95
N ALA A 277 -31.90 9.87 -16.04
CA ALA A 277 -33.10 9.95 -16.88
C ALA A 277 -33.40 8.56 -17.49
N PRO A 278 -34.64 8.31 -17.96
CA PRO A 278 -34.99 7.03 -18.54
C PRO A 278 -34.33 6.77 -19.91
N GLY A 279 -33.82 5.56 -20.11
CA GLY A 279 -33.25 5.09 -21.38
C GLY A 279 -34.23 4.39 -22.32
N ASP A 280 -35.49 4.22 -21.91
CA ASP A 280 -36.55 3.50 -22.64
C ASP A 280 -37.40 4.41 -23.55
N GLY A 281 -37.06 5.70 -23.63
CA GLY A 281 -37.76 6.68 -24.47
C GLY A 281 -39.10 7.16 -23.92
N ARG A 282 -39.46 6.84 -22.66
CA ARG A 282 -40.70 7.37 -22.05
C ARG A 282 -40.61 8.88 -21.83
N GLY A 283 -41.71 9.58 -22.12
CA GLY A 283 -41.79 11.04 -22.04
C GLY A 283 -42.10 11.62 -20.65
N SER A 284 -42.37 10.76 -19.65
CA SER A 284 -42.68 11.19 -18.28
C SER A 284 -42.18 10.14 -17.28
N TRP A 285 -41.59 10.61 -16.19
CA TRP A 285 -41.12 9.80 -15.07
C TRP A 285 -41.14 10.66 -13.80
N THR A 286 -41.10 10.01 -12.65
CA THR A 286 -41.00 10.72 -11.37
C THR A 286 -39.53 11.03 -11.07
N ASN A 287 -39.26 12.21 -10.51
CA ASN A 287 -37.89 12.65 -10.31
C ASN A 287 -37.05 11.68 -9.48
N HIS A 288 -37.63 11.03 -8.47
CA HIS A 288 -36.90 10.17 -7.53
C HIS A 288 -36.42 8.84 -8.12
N GLU A 289 -36.90 8.46 -9.30
CA GLU A 289 -36.55 7.19 -9.96
C GLU A 289 -35.04 7.03 -10.24
N PHE A 290 -34.30 8.14 -10.26
CA PHE A 290 -32.88 8.18 -10.58
C PHE A 290 -32.04 8.92 -9.53
N ASP A 291 -32.58 9.13 -8.34
CA ASP A 291 -31.93 9.92 -7.28
C ASP A 291 -30.69 9.24 -6.71
N ASN A 292 -30.65 7.90 -6.69
CA ASN A 292 -29.43 7.16 -6.32
C ASN A 292 -28.27 7.46 -7.28
N PHE A 293 -28.52 7.51 -8.60
CA PHE A 293 -27.51 7.86 -9.60
C PHE A 293 -27.03 9.30 -9.45
N ARG A 294 -27.91 10.24 -9.14
CA ARG A 294 -27.53 11.64 -8.86
C ARG A 294 -26.57 11.74 -7.68
N LEU A 295 -26.82 10.97 -6.62
CA LEU A 295 -25.91 10.85 -5.49
C LEU A 295 -24.57 10.21 -5.90
N PHE A 296 -24.60 9.12 -6.68
CA PHE A 296 -23.38 8.46 -7.15
C PHE A 296 -22.50 9.40 -7.96
N ILE A 297 -23.07 10.16 -8.89
CA ILE A 297 -22.34 11.11 -9.74
C ILE A 297 -21.66 12.18 -8.89
N ARG A 298 -22.38 12.75 -7.92
CA ARG A 298 -21.81 13.72 -7.00
C ARG A 298 -20.68 13.12 -6.15
N GLU A 299 -20.89 11.93 -5.58
CA GLU A 299 -19.86 11.22 -4.83
C GLU A 299 -18.62 10.98 -5.69
N LEU A 300 -18.78 10.44 -6.90
CA LEU A 300 -17.67 10.15 -7.82
C LEU A 300 -16.87 11.39 -8.18
N PHE A 301 -17.54 12.50 -8.48
CA PHE A 301 -16.86 13.76 -8.78
C PHE A 301 -16.10 14.29 -7.56
N LEU A 302 -16.72 14.30 -6.38
CA LEU A 302 -16.07 14.73 -5.14
C LEU A 302 -14.88 13.86 -4.74
N TYR A 303 -14.99 12.53 -4.86
CA TYR A 303 -13.86 11.63 -4.60
C TYR A 303 -12.72 11.82 -5.61
N THR A 304 -13.04 12.17 -6.86
CA THR A 304 -12.02 12.48 -7.87
C THR A 304 -11.18 13.68 -7.42
N VAL A 305 -11.84 14.76 -7.00
CA VAL A 305 -11.17 15.97 -6.48
C VAL A 305 -10.44 15.67 -5.17
N ALA A 306 -11.08 14.98 -4.22
CA ALA A 306 -10.50 14.69 -2.90
C ALA A 306 -9.23 13.84 -2.98
N VAL A 307 -9.25 12.77 -3.79
CA VAL A 307 -8.09 11.88 -3.96
C VAL A 307 -6.96 12.58 -4.73
N ALA A 308 -7.28 13.35 -5.77
CA ALA A 308 -6.28 14.12 -6.50
C ALA A 308 -5.64 15.20 -5.63
N MET A 309 -6.42 15.92 -4.81
CA MET A 309 -5.88 16.87 -3.82
C MET A 309 -4.98 16.17 -2.79
N LYS A 310 -5.42 15.03 -2.24
CA LYS A 310 -4.65 14.22 -1.28
C LYS A 310 -3.28 13.81 -1.85
N ASN A 311 -3.23 13.45 -3.12
CA ASN A 311 -2.01 13.03 -3.80
C ASN A 311 -1.26 14.19 -4.48
N GLU A 312 -1.66 15.44 -4.22
CA GLU A 312 -1.12 16.68 -4.81
C GLU A 312 -1.08 16.68 -6.36
N CYS A 313 -1.99 15.91 -6.99
CA CYS A 313 -2.15 15.83 -8.44
C CYS A 313 -3.07 16.97 -8.93
N TYR A 314 -2.58 18.21 -8.82
CA TYR A 314 -3.36 19.40 -9.15
C TYR A 314 -3.70 19.54 -10.63
N TRP A 315 -2.90 18.93 -11.52
CA TRP A 315 -3.25 18.81 -12.95
C TRP A 315 -4.62 18.13 -13.13
N LEU A 316 -4.91 17.05 -12.40
CA LEU A 316 -6.20 16.37 -12.50
C LEU A 316 -7.33 17.24 -11.92
N VAL A 317 -7.08 17.91 -10.79
CA VAL A 317 -8.05 18.83 -10.17
C VAL A 317 -8.40 19.98 -11.12
N GLU A 318 -7.39 20.62 -11.71
CA GLU A 318 -7.55 21.68 -12.70
C GLU A 318 -8.40 21.20 -13.89
N ASN A 319 -8.02 20.08 -14.50
CA ASN A 319 -8.77 19.53 -15.63
C ASN A 319 -10.22 19.17 -15.24
N ALA A 320 -10.45 18.60 -14.05
CA ALA A 320 -11.79 18.27 -13.58
C ALA A 320 -12.69 19.51 -13.39
N LEU A 321 -12.14 20.63 -12.91
CA LEU A 321 -12.90 21.86 -12.62
C LEU A 321 -12.97 22.84 -13.81
N HIS A 322 -12.05 22.72 -14.77
CA HIS A 322 -11.97 23.64 -15.92
C HIS A 322 -12.39 23.06 -17.27
N SER A 323 -12.57 21.74 -17.38
CA SER A 323 -13.14 21.13 -18.59
C SER A 323 -14.58 21.56 -18.84
N GLY A 324 -14.95 21.64 -20.13
CA GLY A 324 -16.34 21.78 -20.56
C GLY A 324 -16.98 20.40 -20.73
N TYR A 325 -18.11 20.18 -20.04
CA TYR A 325 -18.84 18.91 -20.06
C TYR A 325 -20.11 19.04 -20.92
N PHE A 326 -20.24 18.19 -21.94
CA PHE A 326 -21.42 18.07 -22.77
C PHE A 326 -22.31 16.95 -22.23
N THR A 327 -22.99 17.22 -21.10
CA THR A 327 -23.85 16.24 -20.44
C THR A 327 -24.88 15.67 -21.41
N LYS A 328 -25.16 14.38 -21.27
CA LYS A 328 -26.03 13.61 -22.17
C LYS A 328 -27.43 13.41 -21.62
N ASP A 329 -27.74 14.02 -20.48
CA ASP A 329 -29.07 13.98 -19.89
C ASP A 329 -30.08 14.83 -20.68
N SER A 330 -31.37 14.53 -20.50
CA SER A 330 -32.45 15.18 -21.24
C SER A 330 -32.56 16.69 -21.00
N ARG A 331 -31.96 17.24 -19.94
CA ARG A 331 -32.01 18.69 -19.66
C ARG A 331 -31.05 19.47 -20.55
N ASN A 332 -30.01 18.84 -21.11
CA ASN A 332 -29.05 19.49 -22.01
C ASN A 332 -29.36 19.30 -23.50
N TYR A 333 -30.63 19.46 -23.89
CA TYR A 333 -31.09 19.27 -25.28
C TYR A 333 -30.41 20.17 -26.33
N ARG A 334 -29.75 21.26 -25.90
CA ARG A 334 -29.00 22.18 -26.78
C ARG A 334 -27.56 21.75 -27.02
N ASN A 335 -27.07 20.73 -26.32
CA ASN A 335 -25.66 20.33 -26.31
C ASN A 335 -24.73 21.50 -25.96
N ASP A 336 -25.14 22.33 -25.00
CA ASP A 336 -24.29 23.43 -24.52
C ASP A 336 -23.20 22.85 -23.61
N ALA A 337 -22.00 23.43 -23.66
CA ALA A 337 -20.95 23.13 -22.70
C ALA A 337 -21.40 23.57 -21.30
N LYS A 338 -21.35 22.63 -20.35
CA LYS A 338 -21.59 22.88 -18.91
C LYS A 338 -20.27 22.88 -18.16
N SER A 339 -20.24 23.55 -17.01
CA SER A 339 -19.14 23.44 -16.06
C SER A 339 -19.39 22.28 -15.10
N PHE A 340 -18.44 22.02 -14.21
CA PHE A 340 -18.50 20.91 -13.25
C PHE A 340 -19.68 20.99 -12.26
N ASP A 341 -20.32 22.16 -12.12
CA ASP A 341 -21.54 22.35 -11.34
C ASP A 341 -22.72 21.50 -11.84
N ALA A 342 -22.65 20.99 -13.07
CA ALA A 342 -23.59 19.99 -13.57
C ALA A 342 -23.65 18.70 -12.71
N PHE A 343 -22.60 18.42 -11.91
CA PHE A 343 -22.52 17.27 -11.02
C PHE A 343 -22.90 17.59 -9.56
N ASN A 344 -23.27 18.84 -9.26
CA ASN A 344 -23.71 19.30 -7.94
C ASN A 344 -25.18 18.91 -7.66
N TYR A 345 -25.49 17.62 -7.66
CA TYR A 345 -26.86 17.15 -7.40
C TYR A 345 -27.22 17.19 -5.90
N HIS A 346 -28.50 17.41 -5.61
CA HIS A 346 -29.11 17.24 -4.30
C HIS A 346 -30.34 16.33 -4.41
N VAL A 347 -30.58 15.52 -3.39
CA VAL A 347 -31.62 14.48 -3.37
C VAL A 347 -32.60 14.74 -2.21
N ASP A 348 -33.68 15.46 -2.51
CA ASP A 348 -34.65 15.93 -1.52
C ASP A 348 -35.34 14.80 -0.74
N VAL A 349 -35.48 13.61 -1.34
CA VAL A 349 -36.19 12.49 -0.71
C VAL A 349 -35.42 11.89 0.46
N ILE A 350 -34.08 11.96 0.43
CA ILE A 350 -33.24 11.52 1.57
C ILE A 350 -33.49 12.43 2.78
N ASP A 351 -33.68 13.73 2.54
CA ASP A 351 -33.94 14.68 3.63
C ASP A 351 -35.26 14.38 4.35
N LYS A 352 -36.31 14.08 3.58
CA LYS A 352 -37.62 13.68 4.13
C LYS A 352 -37.52 12.35 4.87
N TYR A 353 -36.85 11.36 4.29
CA TYR A 353 -36.66 10.05 4.89
C TYR A 353 -35.92 10.12 6.23
N TYR A 354 -34.82 10.86 6.31
CA TYR A 354 -34.05 11.00 7.55
C TYR A 354 -34.83 11.71 8.65
N LYS A 355 -35.53 12.80 8.30
CA LYS A 355 -36.33 13.58 9.24
C LYS A 355 -37.38 12.71 9.93
N ASP A 356 -38.11 11.90 9.16
CA ASP A 356 -39.21 11.08 9.67
C ASP A 356 -38.71 9.78 10.33
N THR A 357 -37.59 9.22 9.88
CA THR A 357 -37.05 7.96 10.42
C THR A 357 -36.28 8.17 11.73
N PHE A 358 -35.45 9.21 11.82
CA PHE A 358 -34.55 9.40 12.95
C PHE A 358 -35.02 10.47 13.94
N SER A 359 -36.07 11.24 13.61
CA SER A 359 -36.57 12.34 14.46
C SER A 359 -35.47 13.33 14.90
N GLN A 360 -34.43 13.49 14.07
CA GLN A 360 -33.29 14.38 14.28
C GLN A 360 -33.24 15.42 13.17
N ASN A 361 -32.91 16.67 13.53
CA ASN A 361 -32.69 17.73 12.55
C ASN A 361 -31.23 17.66 12.06
N PHE A 362 -31.02 16.97 10.95
CA PHE A 362 -29.76 17.05 10.21
C PHE A 362 -29.75 18.31 9.35
N PHE A 363 -28.64 19.05 9.31
CA PHE A 363 -28.47 20.12 8.33
C PHE A 363 -28.34 19.57 6.90
N SER A 364 -27.73 18.39 6.74
CA SER A 364 -27.75 17.65 5.48
C SER A 364 -27.67 16.14 5.70
N PRO A 365 -28.82 15.44 5.64
CA PRO A 365 -28.91 13.98 5.58
C PRO A 365 -28.04 13.32 4.51
N MET A 366 -28.03 13.87 3.30
CA MET A 366 -27.20 13.35 2.21
C MET A 366 -25.70 13.50 2.53
N ALA A 367 -25.26 14.60 3.16
CA ALA A 367 -23.87 14.74 3.60
C ALA A 367 -23.54 13.75 4.74
N ASP A 368 -24.44 13.58 5.70
CA ASP A 368 -24.29 12.61 6.79
C ASP A 368 -24.10 11.18 6.25
N LEU A 369 -24.92 10.79 5.25
CA LEU A 369 -24.83 9.50 4.57
C LEU A 369 -23.46 9.30 3.90
N MET A 370 -22.95 10.33 3.22
CA MET A 370 -21.62 10.29 2.60
C MET A 370 -20.51 10.15 3.65
N ILE A 371 -20.54 10.96 4.72
CA ILE A 371 -19.51 10.96 5.78
C ILE A 371 -19.48 9.62 6.52
N LYS A 372 -20.63 9.03 6.85
CA LYS A 372 -20.71 7.73 7.55
C LYS A 372 -20.17 6.56 6.74
N ARG A 373 -20.16 6.69 5.41
CA ARG A 373 -19.73 5.65 4.48
C ARG A 373 -18.32 5.88 3.95
N LEU A 374 -17.54 6.82 4.48
CA LEU A 374 -16.17 7.07 3.98
C LEU A 374 -15.32 5.79 4.00
N PRO A 375 -14.55 5.49 2.94
CA PRO A 375 -13.59 4.40 2.98
C PRO A 375 -12.40 4.75 3.89
N GLU A 376 -11.67 3.73 4.37
CA GLU A 376 -10.46 3.93 5.19
C GLU A 376 -9.38 4.78 4.49
N THR A 377 -9.41 4.84 3.15
CA THR A 377 -8.41 5.55 2.33
C THR A 377 -8.65 7.05 2.20
N VAL A 378 -9.84 7.57 2.56
CA VAL A 378 -10.21 8.99 2.43
C VAL A 378 -10.75 9.50 3.76
N SER A 379 -10.12 10.54 4.30
CA SER A 379 -10.55 11.14 5.56
C SER A 379 -11.74 12.08 5.38
N LYS A 380 -12.50 12.29 6.46
CA LYS A 380 -13.59 13.28 6.51
C LYS A 380 -13.12 14.67 6.07
N SER A 381 -11.95 15.10 6.56
CA SER A 381 -11.38 16.40 6.22
C SER A 381 -11.06 16.50 4.71
N GLN A 382 -10.52 15.44 4.10
CA GLN A 382 -10.22 15.45 2.65
C GLN A 382 -11.47 15.63 1.80
N LEU A 383 -12.56 14.95 2.11
CA LEU A 383 -13.81 15.09 1.36
C LEU A 383 -14.42 16.49 1.54
N VAL A 384 -14.44 17.00 2.78
CA VAL A 384 -14.95 18.35 3.09
C VAL A 384 -14.16 19.43 2.36
N GLN A 385 -12.83 19.33 2.34
CA GLN A 385 -11.98 20.32 1.67
C GLN A 385 -12.08 20.25 0.15
N ALA A 386 -12.36 19.07 -0.43
CA ALA A 386 -12.66 18.95 -1.86
C ALA A 386 -13.98 19.63 -2.24
N ASP A 387 -15.03 19.41 -1.45
CA ASP A 387 -16.35 20.03 -1.67
C ASP A 387 -16.29 21.56 -1.51
N LEU A 388 -15.53 22.05 -0.53
CA LEU A 388 -15.23 23.48 -0.37
C LEU A 388 -14.39 24.04 -1.54
N LEU A 389 -13.39 23.32 -2.03
CA LEU A 389 -12.61 23.75 -3.20
C LEU A 389 -13.51 23.89 -4.43
N CYS A 390 -14.38 22.91 -4.70
CA CYS A 390 -15.38 23.00 -5.77
C CYS A 390 -16.25 24.25 -5.62
N HIS A 391 -16.69 24.58 -4.41
CA HIS A 391 -17.42 25.82 -4.13
C HIS A 391 -16.62 27.08 -4.48
N TYR A 392 -15.39 27.20 -4.00
CA TYR A 392 -14.57 28.39 -4.27
C TYR A 392 -14.22 28.57 -5.75
N VAL A 393 -13.93 27.47 -6.46
CA VAL A 393 -13.69 27.53 -7.91
C VAL A 393 -14.99 27.87 -8.66
N ALA A 394 -16.15 27.42 -8.18
CA ALA A 394 -17.43 27.81 -8.74
C ALA A 394 -17.68 29.32 -8.60
N GLU A 395 -17.41 29.91 -7.42
CA GLU A 395 -17.49 31.36 -7.20
C GLU A 395 -16.55 32.13 -8.14
N LEU A 396 -15.32 31.66 -8.34
CA LEU A 396 -14.37 32.30 -9.25
C LEU A 396 -14.86 32.31 -10.70
N LYS A 397 -15.59 31.27 -11.10
CA LYS A 397 -16.15 31.06 -12.46
C LYS A 397 -17.57 31.58 -12.63
N ASP A 398 -18.15 32.21 -11.61
CA ASP A 398 -19.53 32.70 -11.60
C ASP A 398 -20.57 31.58 -11.91
N VAL A 399 -20.30 30.35 -11.43
CA VAL A 399 -21.23 29.20 -11.47
C VAL A 399 -21.61 28.74 -10.06
N TYR A 400 -22.58 27.83 -9.92
CA TYR A 400 -23.13 27.48 -8.60
C TYR A 400 -22.73 26.09 -8.10
N TRP A 401 -21.92 26.02 -7.05
CA TRP A 401 -21.66 24.80 -6.29
C TRP A 401 -21.97 25.00 -4.81
N PHE A 402 -22.92 24.23 -4.27
CA PHE A 402 -23.24 24.25 -2.84
C PHE A 402 -22.42 23.16 -2.12
N PRO A 403 -21.49 23.52 -1.22
CA PRO A 403 -20.59 22.56 -0.59
C PRO A 403 -21.29 21.86 0.58
N MET A 404 -22.12 20.85 0.31
CA MET A 404 -23.02 20.25 1.29
C MET A 404 -22.33 19.69 2.56
N THR A 405 -21.05 19.36 2.47
CA THR A 405 -20.28 18.78 3.57
C THR A 405 -19.65 19.82 4.49
N TYR A 406 -19.78 21.13 4.21
CA TYR A 406 -19.08 22.20 4.94
C TYR A 406 -19.34 22.20 6.46
N ILE A 407 -20.53 21.77 6.90
CA ILE A 407 -20.92 21.66 8.32
C ILE A 407 -20.05 20.67 9.11
N TYR A 408 -19.33 19.78 8.43
CA TYR A 408 -18.42 18.81 9.03
C TYR A 408 -16.97 19.28 9.06
N ASP A 409 -16.70 20.53 8.63
CA ASP A 409 -15.37 21.10 8.66
C ASP A 409 -14.91 21.32 10.11
N SER A 410 -14.09 20.40 10.59
CA SER A 410 -13.40 20.50 11.88
C SER A 410 -11.94 20.94 11.72
N SER A 411 -11.51 21.26 10.49
CA SER A 411 -10.09 21.21 10.09
C SER A 411 -9.39 22.58 10.06
N GLY A 412 -10.13 23.69 10.16
CA GLY A 412 -9.56 25.02 9.92
C GLY A 412 -9.17 25.21 8.45
N LYS A 413 -8.19 26.09 8.16
CA LYS A 413 -7.79 26.41 6.78
C LYS A 413 -7.14 25.20 6.08
N SER A 414 -7.65 24.81 4.91
CA SER A 414 -7.01 23.77 4.08
C SER A 414 -5.62 24.17 3.60
N GLU A 415 -4.77 23.14 3.49
CA GLU A 415 -3.38 23.22 3.04
C GLU A 415 -3.22 23.90 1.68
N ILE A 416 -4.16 23.70 0.76
CA ILE A 416 -4.09 24.35 -0.54
C ILE A 416 -4.13 25.88 -0.41
N PHE A 417 -4.83 26.42 0.60
CA PHE A 417 -5.03 27.86 0.77
C PHE A 417 -3.95 28.51 1.61
N TYR A 418 -3.63 27.97 2.80
CA TYR A 418 -2.63 28.64 3.66
C TYR A 418 -1.21 28.57 3.07
N LYS A 419 -0.92 27.58 2.21
CA LYS A 419 0.35 27.49 1.50
C LYS A 419 0.48 28.46 0.33
N LEU A 420 -0.57 29.19 -0.06
CA LEU A 420 -0.50 30.20 -1.13
C LEU A 420 0.46 31.36 -0.82
N VAL A 421 0.91 31.48 0.44
CA VAL A 421 2.02 32.37 0.81
C VAL A 421 3.33 32.02 0.09
N SER A 422 3.54 30.75 -0.29
CA SER A 422 4.72 30.30 -1.02
C SER A 422 4.53 30.43 -2.52
N LYS A 423 5.46 31.10 -3.19
CA LYS A 423 5.50 31.25 -4.65
C LYS A 423 5.59 29.88 -5.33
N ARG A 424 6.45 28.98 -4.84
CA ARG A 424 6.53 27.61 -5.37
C ARG A 424 5.20 26.86 -5.30
N HIS A 425 4.47 27.02 -4.19
CA HIS A 425 3.16 26.40 -4.05
C HIS A 425 2.12 27.04 -4.97
N PHE A 426 2.09 28.38 -5.04
CA PHE A 426 1.21 29.10 -5.96
C PHE A 426 1.39 28.63 -7.41
N GLU A 427 2.63 28.58 -7.91
CA GLU A 427 2.91 28.07 -9.26
C GLU A 427 2.41 26.65 -9.49
N LYS A 428 2.38 25.82 -8.44
CA LYS A 428 1.88 24.44 -8.51
C LYS A 428 0.34 24.35 -8.59
N VAL A 429 -0.39 25.32 -8.04
CA VAL A 429 -1.86 25.26 -7.90
C VAL A 429 -2.63 26.34 -8.66
N LYS A 430 -1.95 27.31 -9.28
CA LYS A 430 -2.60 28.46 -9.93
C LYS A 430 -3.65 28.07 -10.98
N GLY A 431 -3.41 26.98 -11.73
CA GLY A 431 -4.35 26.44 -12.72
C GLY A 431 -5.65 25.93 -12.10
N VAL A 432 -5.62 25.41 -10.88
CA VAL A 432 -6.83 25.00 -10.12
C VAL A 432 -7.77 26.18 -9.85
N PHE A 433 -7.21 27.38 -9.69
CA PHE A 433 -7.98 28.60 -9.49
C PHE A 433 -8.32 29.31 -10.81
N GLY A 434 -7.77 28.85 -11.94
CA GLY A 434 -7.97 29.45 -13.26
C GLY A 434 -7.20 30.76 -13.48
N PHE A 435 -6.01 30.91 -12.89
CA PHE A 435 -5.17 32.11 -13.05
C PHE A 435 -3.74 31.75 -13.42
N ASP A 436 -3.10 32.58 -14.24
CA ASP A 436 -1.70 32.39 -14.65
C ASP A 436 -0.71 33.18 -13.77
N THR A 437 -1.18 34.27 -13.18
CA THR A 437 -0.37 35.21 -12.40
C THR A 437 -0.96 35.48 -11.01
N VAL A 438 -0.08 35.85 -10.07
CA VAL A 438 -0.49 36.22 -8.70
C VAL A 438 -1.35 37.47 -8.72
N GLU A 439 -1.03 38.41 -9.61
CA GLU A 439 -1.68 39.71 -9.74
C GLU A 439 -3.15 39.57 -10.18
N GLU A 440 -3.44 38.71 -11.15
CA GLU A 440 -4.81 38.44 -11.59
C GLU A 440 -5.65 37.80 -10.48
N PHE A 441 -5.09 36.81 -9.78
CA PHE A 441 -5.77 36.16 -8.68
C PHE A 441 -6.03 37.15 -7.53
N LYS A 442 -5.03 37.97 -7.18
CA LYS A 442 -5.14 39.02 -6.15
C LYS A 442 -6.23 40.03 -6.53
N ALA A 443 -6.29 40.45 -7.79
CA ALA A 443 -7.30 41.38 -8.29
C ALA A 443 -8.73 40.81 -8.18
N LYS A 444 -8.95 39.53 -8.55
CA LYS A 444 -10.26 38.88 -8.39
C LYS A 444 -10.67 38.80 -6.92
N LEU A 445 -9.77 38.43 -6.01
CA LEU A 445 -10.08 38.37 -4.57
C LEU A 445 -10.45 39.73 -3.98
N ILE A 446 -9.74 40.80 -4.36
CA ILE A 446 -10.06 42.17 -3.94
C ILE A 446 -11.43 42.59 -4.46
N LYS A 447 -11.75 42.28 -5.72
CA LYS A 447 -13.06 42.53 -6.31
C LYS A 447 -14.17 41.81 -5.54
N MET A 448 -14.01 40.51 -5.27
CA MET A 448 -14.97 39.72 -4.49
C MET A 448 -15.20 40.30 -3.09
N LYS A 449 -14.13 40.77 -2.43
CA LYS A 449 -14.23 41.41 -1.11
C LYS A 449 -14.98 42.75 -1.16
N ALA A 450 -14.82 43.52 -2.24
CA ALA A 450 -15.51 44.80 -2.42
C ALA A 450 -17.01 44.64 -2.75
N GLU A 451 -17.38 43.52 -3.38
CA GLU A 451 -18.75 43.21 -3.80
C GLU A 451 -19.55 42.40 -2.75
N GLU A 452 -19.00 42.18 -1.54
CA GLU A 452 -19.67 41.39 -0.49
C GLU A 452 -20.99 42.05 -0.04
N SER A 453 -22.09 41.32 -0.23
CA SER A 453 -23.39 41.58 0.42
C SER A 453 -23.66 40.49 1.46
N SER A 454 -24.14 40.89 2.65
CA SER A 454 -24.53 39.96 3.73
C SER A 454 -25.64 38.99 3.34
N SER A 455 -26.37 39.26 2.25
CA SER A 455 -27.39 38.38 1.66
C SER A 455 -26.81 37.16 0.92
N ASN A 456 -25.52 37.15 0.58
CA ASN A 456 -24.94 36.17 -0.34
C ASN A 456 -24.18 35.01 0.35
N ARG A 457 -24.27 34.91 1.68
CA ARG A 457 -23.54 33.87 2.42
C ARG A 457 -24.14 32.49 2.18
N ILE A 458 -23.32 31.57 1.69
CA ILE A 458 -23.68 30.16 1.54
C ILE A 458 -23.79 29.50 2.92
N ARG A 459 -24.99 29.05 3.26
CA ARG A 459 -25.28 28.29 4.47
C ARG A 459 -26.56 27.48 4.33
N TYR A 460 -26.69 26.47 5.18
CA TYR A 460 -27.98 25.83 5.43
C TYR A 460 -28.95 26.78 6.13
N SER A 461 -30.22 26.66 5.78
CA SER A 461 -31.30 27.38 6.47
C SER A 461 -31.30 27.01 7.95
N GLY A 462 -31.31 28.01 8.83
CA GLY A 462 -31.28 27.82 10.28
C GLY A 462 -29.90 27.45 10.87
N SER A 463 -28.85 27.33 10.05
CA SER A 463 -27.49 27.15 10.56
C SER A 463 -26.86 28.47 10.99
N PHE A 464 -26.16 28.45 12.14
CA PHE A 464 -25.28 29.54 12.55
C PHE A 464 -23.98 29.56 11.73
N ASP A 465 -23.53 28.39 11.25
CA ASP A 465 -22.32 28.24 10.46
C ASP A 465 -22.58 28.51 8.97
N SER A 466 -21.70 29.30 8.37
CA SER A 466 -21.68 29.59 6.94
C SER A 466 -20.31 29.29 6.34
N VAL A 467 -20.27 29.04 5.04
CA VAL A 467 -19.01 28.93 4.30
C VAL A 467 -18.28 30.27 4.38
N SER A 468 -17.01 30.23 4.76
CA SER A 468 -16.17 31.43 4.78
C SER A 468 -15.86 31.84 3.33
N PRO A 469 -16.03 33.10 2.94
CA PRO A 469 -15.76 33.50 1.56
C PRO A 469 -14.28 33.35 1.20
N LEU A 470 -13.97 33.05 -0.06
CA LEU A 470 -12.60 32.73 -0.49
C LEU A 470 -11.55 33.78 -0.09
N TYR A 471 -11.87 35.07 -0.22
CA TYR A 471 -10.98 36.19 0.15
C TYR A 471 -10.68 36.28 1.67
N SER A 472 -11.43 35.57 2.51
CA SER A 472 -11.16 35.45 3.96
C SER A 472 -10.31 34.22 4.31
N VAL A 473 -10.40 33.17 3.48
CA VAL A 473 -9.61 31.95 3.64
C VAL A 473 -8.18 32.18 3.16
N VAL A 474 -8.02 32.93 2.06
CA VAL A 474 -6.74 33.31 1.46
C VAL A 474 -6.22 34.61 2.08
N GLU A 475 -4.94 34.63 2.45
CA GLU A 475 -4.29 35.82 2.98
C GLU A 475 -3.74 36.68 1.82
N ILE A 476 -4.58 37.57 1.31
CA ILE A 476 -4.37 38.36 0.07
C ILE A 476 -3.02 39.10 0.05
N GLU A 477 -2.58 39.67 1.17
CA GLU A 477 -1.35 40.45 1.22
C GLU A 477 -0.07 39.60 1.25
N SER A 478 -0.17 38.35 1.67
CA SER A 478 0.97 37.45 1.80
C SER A 478 1.10 36.48 0.60
N LEU A 479 0.17 36.53 -0.36
CA LEU A 479 0.18 35.71 -1.59
C LEU A 479 1.54 35.73 -2.30
N ALA A 480 2.13 34.53 -2.44
CA ALA A 480 3.42 34.29 -3.11
C ALA A 480 4.59 35.18 -2.64
N THR A 481 4.58 35.62 -1.38
CA THR A 481 5.64 36.45 -0.79
C THR A 481 6.84 35.66 -0.28
N VAL A 482 6.65 34.37 0.04
CA VAL A 482 7.70 33.44 0.47
C VAL A 482 8.18 32.61 -0.72
N ARG A 483 9.47 32.27 -0.75
CA ARG A 483 10.08 31.52 -1.87
C ARG A 483 9.46 30.13 -2.10
#